data_AF-A0AAE0BK43-F1
#
_entry.id   AF-A0AAE0BK43-F1
#
_cell.length_a   1.000
_cell.length_b   1.000
_cell.length_c   1.000
_cell.angle_alpha   90.00
_cell.angle_beta   90.00
_cell.angle_gamma   90.00
#
_symmetry.space_group_name_H-M   'P 1'
#
loop_
_entity.id
_entity.type
_entity.pdbx_description
1 polymer ?
#
loop_
_entity_poly.entity_id
_entity_poly.type
_entity_poly.pdbx_seq_one_letter_code
_entity_poly.pdbx_strand_id
1 'polypeptide(L)'
;MVEEYAAGVSVAVRRGSIMAVKKDPTDASHAYYLVKALSGVTEVGGRIRRDDYRQTFAPGDSVISGRYFEWTDPNVRDTYTLDTSKKCLIPCEAVLACDVRLVKRGDVHMLPLREHQRLLALL
;
A
#
# COMPACT_ATOMS: atom_id res chain seq x y z
N MET A 1 11.27 18.69 -0.72
CA MET A 1 12.24 18.08 -1.64
C MET A 1 11.54 16.86 -2.20
N VAL A 2 11.29 16.85 -3.51
CA VAL A 2 10.57 15.77 -4.21
C VAL A 2 11.66 14.88 -4.81
N GLU A 3 11.70 13.61 -4.41
CA GLU A 3 12.64 12.65 -4.99
C GLU A 3 11.88 11.87 -6.09
N GLU A 4 12.38 12.00 -7.31
CA GLU A 4 11.85 11.32 -8.49
C GLU A 4 12.45 9.91 -8.58
N TYR A 5 11.60 8.90 -8.79
CA TYR A 5 12.03 7.54 -9.11
C TYR A 5 11.73 7.22 -10.57
N ALA A 6 12.65 6.46 -11.18
CA ALA A 6 12.63 6.05 -12.57
C ALA A 6 11.50 5.05 -12.87
N ALA A 7 10.31 5.58 -13.16
CA ALA A 7 9.25 4.99 -14.00
C ALA A 7 8.11 6.00 -14.27
N GLY A 8 8.41 7.30 -14.33
CA GLY A 8 7.44 8.32 -14.76
C GLY A 8 6.30 8.65 -13.78
N VAL A 9 6.31 8.10 -12.56
CA VAL A 9 5.40 8.54 -11.49
C VAL A 9 6.21 8.81 -10.23
N SER A 10 6.49 10.09 -9.96
CA SER A 10 6.96 10.52 -8.63
C SER A 10 5.79 10.35 -7.67
N VAL A 11 5.70 9.18 -7.04
CA VAL A 11 4.67 8.95 -6.02
C VAL A 11 5.18 9.52 -4.71
N ALA A 12 4.79 10.77 -4.42
CA ALA A 12 5.11 11.42 -3.16
C ALA A 12 4.29 10.80 -2.02
N VAL A 13 4.77 9.68 -1.47
CA VAL A 13 4.11 9.01 -0.34
C VAL A 13 4.33 9.80 0.94
N ARG A 14 3.23 10.14 1.63
CA ARG A 14 3.25 10.80 2.93
C ARG A 14 2.76 9.86 4.01
N ARG A 15 3.22 10.07 5.23
CA ARG A 15 2.63 9.40 6.40
C ARG A 15 1.13 9.69 6.45
N GLY A 16 0.33 8.63 6.55
CA GLY A 16 -1.13 8.69 6.57
C GLY A 16 -1.79 8.45 5.22
N SER A 17 -1.05 8.55 4.10
CA SER A 17 -1.54 8.20 2.77
C SER A 17 -2.03 6.76 2.73
N ILE A 18 -3.07 6.51 1.94
CA ILE A 18 -3.56 5.16 1.66
C ILE A 18 -3.10 4.82 0.24
N MET A 19 -2.53 3.63 0.08
CA MET A 19 -1.87 3.21 -1.15
C MET A 19 -2.47 1.90 -1.63
N ALA A 20 -2.59 1.76 -2.94
CA ALA A 20 -2.70 0.46 -3.56
C ALA A 20 -1.28 -0.05 -3.84
N VAL A 21 -1.00 -1.30 -3.49
CA VAL A 21 0.31 -1.93 -3.71
C VAL A 21 0.15 -3.26 -4.42
N LYS A 22 1.13 -3.59 -5.26
CA LYS A 22 1.13 -4.80 -6.07
C LYS A 22 1.00 -6.00 -5.15
N LYS A 23 0.11 -6.91 -5.50
CA LYS A 23 0.00 -8.19 -4.82
C LYS A 23 1.23 -9.05 -5.08
N ASP A 24 1.44 -10.04 -4.22
CA ASP A 24 2.31 -11.15 -4.57
C ASP A 24 1.76 -11.87 -5.82
N PRO A 25 2.59 -12.20 -6.83
CA PRO A 25 2.13 -12.93 -8.02
C PRO A 25 1.37 -14.22 -7.68
N THR A 26 1.72 -14.89 -6.59
CA THR A 26 1.12 -16.16 -6.13
C THR A 26 -0.21 -16.00 -5.40
N ASP A 27 -0.58 -14.80 -4.94
CA ASP A 27 -1.85 -14.58 -4.26
C ASP A 27 -2.98 -14.27 -5.25
N ALA A 28 -3.89 -15.22 -5.46
CA ALA A 28 -5.03 -15.05 -6.38
C ALA A 28 -6.26 -14.36 -5.75
N SER A 29 -6.22 -14.07 -4.45
CA SER A 29 -7.38 -13.66 -3.65
C SER A 29 -7.69 -12.17 -3.78
N HIS A 30 -6.69 -11.37 -4.13
CA HIS A 30 -6.79 -9.92 -4.22
C HIS A 30 -6.15 -9.43 -5.51
N ALA A 31 -6.60 -8.31 -6.09
CA ALA A 31 -5.92 -7.70 -7.24
C ALA A 31 -4.73 -6.82 -6.83
N TYR A 32 -4.82 -6.21 -5.65
CA TYR A 32 -3.82 -5.38 -5.00
C TYR A 32 -4.12 -5.36 -3.50
N TYR A 33 -3.17 -4.93 -2.69
CA TYR A 33 -3.42 -4.65 -1.28
C TYR A 33 -3.56 -3.16 -1.04
N LEU A 34 -4.37 -2.81 -0.05
CA LEU A 34 -4.46 -1.46 0.45
C LEU A 34 -3.57 -1.32 1.67
N VAL A 35 -2.77 -0.27 1.70
CA VAL A 35 -1.81 0.01 2.77
C VAL A 35 -1.97 1.44 3.25
N LYS A 36 -2.07 1.66 4.56
CA LYS A 36 -1.90 2.98 5.15
C LYS A 36 -0.43 3.21 5.48
N ALA A 37 0.18 4.20 4.85
CA ALA A 37 1.57 4.58 5.07
C ALA A 37 1.78 5.11 6.50
N LEU A 38 2.79 4.59 7.18
CA LEU A 38 3.29 5.06 8.48
C LEU A 38 4.51 5.98 8.33
N SER A 39 5.19 5.94 7.18
CA SER A 39 6.31 6.80 6.81
C SER A 39 6.13 7.32 5.39
N GLY A 40 6.99 8.27 4.99
CA GLY A 40 7.28 8.46 3.56
C GLY A 40 8.23 7.39 3.05
N VAL A 41 8.81 7.62 1.88
CA VAL A 41 9.92 6.81 1.34
C VAL A 41 11.13 6.93 2.26
N THR A 42 11.73 5.80 2.58
CA THR A 42 12.92 5.70 3.44
C THR A 42 13.84 4.59 2.92
N GLU A 43 15.13 4.77 3.06
CA GLU A 43 16.09 3.71 2.74
C GLU A 43 16.22 2.71 3.90
N VAL A 44 16.33 1.43 3.59
CA VAL A 44 16.74 0.42 4.57
C VAL A 44 18.20 0.66 4.95
N GLY A 45 18.45 0.88 6.24
CA GLY A 45 19.80 1.12 6.76
C GLY A 45 20.76 -0.07 6.58
N GLY A 46 21.97 0.05 7.13
CA GLY A 46 23.11 -0.84 6.85
C GLY A 46 23.01 -2.34 7.22
N ARG A 47 21.82 -2.88 7.50
CA ARG A 47 21.58 -4.31 7.73
C ARG A 47 20.26 -4.75 7.10
N ILE A 48 20.18 -6.02 6.70
CA ILE A 48 18.94 -6.64 6.21
C ILE A 48 17.84 -6.44 7.25
N ARG A 49 16.69 -5.99 6.79
CA ARG A 49 15.51 -5.77 7.62
C ARG A 49 14.42 -6.77 7.27
N ARG A 50 13.72 -7.26 8.28
CA ARG A 50 12.54 -8.13 8.12
C ARG A 50 11.30 -7.47 8.71
N ASP A 51 10.17 -7.56 8.03
CA ASP A 51 8.89 -7.03 8.53
C ASP A 51 8.04 -8.11 9.24
N ASP A 52 6.87 -7.72 9.75
CA ASP A 52 5.98 -8.63 10.50
C ASP A 52 5.33 -9.70 9.61
N TYR A 53 5.36 -9.49 8.29
CA TYR A 53 4.92 -10.43 7.26
C TYR A 53 6.08 -11.29 6.74
N ARG A 54 7.21 -11.25 7.43
CA ARG A 54 8.40 -12.06 7.19
C ARG A 54 9.12 -11.74 5.87
N GLN A 55 8.77 -10.66 5.17
CA GLN A 55 9.49 -10.19 3.99
C GLN A 55 10.82 -9.56 4.38
N THR A 56 11.84 -9.76 3.55
CA THR A 56 13.22 -9.30 3.80
C THR A 56 13.65 -8.26 2.78
N PHE A 57 14.32 -7.21 3.25
CA PHE A 57 14.78 -6.08 2.46
C PHE A 57 16.27 -5.85 2.70
N ALA A 58 17.01 -5.61 1.64
CA ALA A 58 18.45 -5.38 1.67
C ALA A 58 18.77 -3.93 2.08
N PRO A 59 19.97 -3.68 2.64
CA PRO A 59 20.47 -2.32 2.80
C PRO A 59 20.47 -1.58 1.47
N GLY A 60 20.02 -0.32 1.45
CA GLY A 60 19.89 0.46 0.22
C GLY A 60 18.50 0.41 -0.43
N ASP A 61 17.65 -0.54 -0.06
CA ASP A 61 16.30 -0.63 -0.63
C ASP A 61 15.46 0.59 -0.23
N SER A 62 14.79 1.19 -1.21
CA SER A 62 13.83 2.27 -0.97
C SER A 62 12.47 1.68 -0.60
N VAL A 63 12.06 1.87 0.65
CA VAL A 63 10.85 1.26 1.22
C VAL A 63 9.95 2.26 1.93
N ILE A 64 8.68 1.90 2.06
CA ILE A 64 7.67 2.61 2.84
C ILE A 64 7.18 1.68 3.95
N SER A 65 7.17 2.15 5.20
CA SER A 65 6.50 1.42 6.28
C SER A 65 5.00 1.67 6.25
N GLY A 66 4.20 0.62 6.43
CA GLY A 66 2.75 0.74 6.38
C GLY A 66 2.00 -0.29 7.22
N ARG A 67 0.68 -0.29 7.07
CA ARG A 67 -0.27 -1.25 7.65
C ARG A 67 -1.29 -1.65 6.60
N TYR A 68 -1.52 -2.95 6.43
CA TYR A 68 -2.52 -3.43 5.50
C TYR A 68 -3.94 -3.16 6.00
N PHE A 69 -4.85 -2.94 5.06
CA PHE A 69 -6.26 -3.07 5.31
C PHE A 69 -6.69 -4.52 5.06
N GLU A 70 -7.43 -5.09 6.01
CA GLU A 70 -8.09 -6.38 5.88
C GLU A 70 -9.49 -6.20 5.31
N TRP A 71 -9.81 -7.01 4.32
CA TRP A 71 -11.18 -7.15 3.82
C TRP A 71 -11.95 -8.07 4.77
N THR A 72 -12.99 -7.53 5.40
CA THR A 72 -13.57 -8.15 6.61
C THR A 72 -14.83 -8.99 6.35
N ASP A 73 -15.48 -8.87 5.19
CA ASP A 73 -16.67 -9.69 4.88
C ASP A 73 -16.96 -9.77 3.36
N PRO A 74 -17.06 -10.97 2.76
CA PRO A 74 -17.45 -11.12 1.36
C PRO A 74 -18.94 -10.82 1.10
N ASN A 75 -19.79 -10.87 2.12
CA ASN A 75 -21.23 -10.61 2.05
C ASN A 75 -21.58 -9.14 2.32
N VAL A 76 -20.70 -8.40 2.99
CA VAL A 76 -20.81 -6.95 3.17
C VAL A 76 -19.80 -6.27 2.25
N ARG A 77 -20.24 -5.96 1.03
CA ARG A 77 -19.42 -5.24 0.04
C ARG A 77 -18.75 -4.02 0.68
N ASP A 78 -17.48 -3.85 0.35
CA ASP A 78 -16.70 -2.62 0.55
C ASP A 78 -16.38 -2.25 2.00
N THR A 79 -16.26 -3.22 2.91
CA THR A 79 -15.77 -2.95 4.27
C THR A 79 -14.31 -3.35 4.43
N TYR A 80 -13.46 -2.32 4.53
CA TYR A 80 -12.04 -2.45 4.88
C TYR A 80 -11.83 -2.08 6.34
N THR A 81 -11.01 -2.86 7.03
CA THR A 81 -10.58 -2.58 8.41
C THR A 81 -9.05 -2.49 8.43
N LEU A 82 -8.50 -1.44 9.02
CA LEU A 82 -7.05 -1.32 9.12
C LEU A 82 -6.52 -2.31 10.16
N ASP A 83 -5.64 -3.25 9.75
CA ASP A 83 -4.92 -4.09 10.70
C ASP A 83 -3.86 -3.25 11.42
N THR A 84 -4.08 -3.00 12.70
CA THR A 84 -3.14 -2.24 13.54
C THR A 84 -2.12 -3.11 14.26
N SER A 85 -2.26 -4.44 14.19
CA SER A 85 -1.45 -5.40 14.94
C SER A 85 -0.05 -5.61 14.33
N LYS A 86 0.07 -5.46 13.02
CA LYS A 86 1.31 -5.70 12.27
C LYS A 86 1.74 -4.48 11.47
N LYS A 87 3.00 -4.46 11.04
CA LYS A 87 3.59 -3.47 10.14
C LYS A 87 4.24 -4.17 8.96
N CYS A 88 4.03 -3.61 7.78
CA CYS A 88 4.70 -4.05 6.56
C CYS A 88 5.76 -3.03 6.14
N LEU A 89 6.71 -3.52 5.34
CA LEU A 89 7.54 -2.69 4.48
C LEU A 89 7.14 -2.93 3.04
N ILE A 90 7.00 -1.86 2.28
CA ILE A 90 6.57 -1.89 0.88
C ILE A 90 7.73 -1.34 0.03
N PRO A 91 8.28 -2.12 -0.93
CA PRO A 91 9.20 -1.57 -1.92
C PRO A 91 8.53 -0.45 -2.70
N CYS A 92 9.25 0.64 -2.99
CA CYS A 92 8.65 1.78 -3.70
C CYS A 92 8.10 1.39 -5.09
N GLU A 93 8.76 0.46 -5.78
CA GLU A 93 8.34 -0.08 -7.08
C GLU A 93 7.07 -0.95 -7.01
N ALA A 94 6.69 -1.40 -5.82
CA ALA A 94 5.45 -2.13 -5.62
C ALA A 94 4.24 -1.20 -5.46
N VAL A 95 4.44 0.11 -5.31
CA VAL A 95 3.34 1.06 -5.15
C VAL A 95 2.63 1.24 -6.49
N LEU A 96 1.35 0.89 -6.48
CA LEU A 96 0.46 1.07 -7.63
C LEU A 96 -0.04 2.51 -7.70
N ALA A 97 -0.61 2.97 -6.60
CA ALA A 97 -1.10 4.32 -6.49
C ALA A 97 -1.12 4.76 -5.04
N CYS A 98 -1.18 6.07 -4.83
CA CYS A 98 -1.26 6.70 -3.53
C CYS A 98 -2.46 7.63 -3.42
N ASP A 99 -2.77 7.96 -2.17
CA ASP A 99 -3.94 8.74 -1.77
C ASP A 99 -5.27 8.14 -2.27
N VAL A 100 -5.30 6.81 -2.32
CA VAL A 100 -6.48 5.99 -2.57
C VAL A 100 -7.48 6.23 -1.45
N ARG A 101 -8.74 6.36 -1.79
CA ARG A 101 -9.80 6.66 -0.83
C ARG A 101 -10.64 5.38 -0.60
N LEU A 102 -11.14 5.10 0.60
CA LEU A 102 -12.00 3.96 0.97
C LEU A 102 -13.37 4.41 1.48
N VAL A 103 -14.46 3.76 1.05
CA VAL A 103 -15.81 4.04 1.58
C VAL A 103 -16.06 3.22 2.83
N LYS A 104 -16.50 3.86 3.92
CA LYS A 104 -17.19 3.19 5.03
C LYS A 104 -18.38 4.05 5.45
N ARG A 105 -19.50 3.42 5.82
CA ARG A 105 -20.71 4.09 6.33
C ARG A 105 -20.35 5.18 7.36
N GLY A 106 -20.56 6.45 7.01
CA GLY A 106 -20.58 7.59 7.94
C GLY A 106 -19.51 8.66 7.71
N ASP A 107 -18.25 8.28 7.50
CA ASP A 107 -17.15 9.22 7.31
C ASP A 107 -16.50 9.04 5.95
N VAL A 108 -16.55 10.10 5.15
CA VAL A 108 -16.11 10.09 3.75
C VAL A 108 -14.60 10.25 3.66
N HIS A 109 -13.94 9.19 3.21
CA HIS A 109 -12.70 9.31 2.46
C HIS A 109 -12.78 8.35 1.25
N MET A 110 -13.71 8.51 0.29
CA MET A 110 -14.25 7.44 -0.62
C MET A 110 -13.45 6.89 -1.84
N LEU A 111 -13.56 5.57 -2.13
CA LEU A 111 -13.63 5.04 -3.52
C LEU A 111 -14.61 3.86 -3.70
N PRO A 112 -15.62 4.05 -4.53
CA PRO A 112 -16.24 3.00 -5.34
C PRO A 112 -16.39 3.47 -6.80
N LEU A 113 -16.82 2.70 -7.80
CA LEU A 113 -16.83 1.25 -8.03
C LEU A 113 -16.03 0.94 -9.31
N ARG A 114 -15.68 1.97 -10.07
CA ARG A 114 -14.91 1.91 -11.32
C ARG A 114 -13.48 2.41 -11.15
N GLU A 115 -13.14 2.87 -9.96
CA GLU A 115 -11.91 3.61 -9.71
C GLU A 115 -10.79 2.80 -9.06
N HIS A 116 -11.02 1.98 -8.06
CA HIS A 116 -11.48 0.60 -8.16
C HIS A 116 -11.18 -0.14 -9.49
N GLN A 117 -12.04 -0.12 -10.53
CA GLN A 117 -11.83 -0.87 -11.79
C GLN A 117 -10.55 -0.51 -12.56
N ARG A 118 -9.78 0.49 -12.11
CA ARG A 118 -8.68 1.06 -12.91
C ARG A 118 -7.55 1.74 -12.16
N LEU A 119 -7.38 1.53 -10.86
CA LEU A 119 -5.99 1.34 -10.42
C LEU A 119 -5.41 0.07 -11.09
N LEU A 120 -6.32 -0.83 -11.46
CA LEU A 120 -6.24 -2.07 -12.23
C LEU A 120 -5.86 -1.97 -13.72
N ALA A 121 -5.22 -0.89 -14.19
CA ALA A 121 -4.73 -0.87 -15.58
C ALA A 121 -3.43 -0.10 -15.83
N LEU A 122 -2.89 0.61 -14.83
CA LEU A 122 -1.85 1.65 -14.96
C LEU A 122 -0.48 1.23 -14.41
N LEU A 123 -0.41 -0.02 -13.96
CA LEU A 123 0.75 -0.82 -13.56
C LEU A 123 0.50 -2.26 -14.01
#